data_AF-A0AAW2IFI4-F1
#
_entry.id   AF-A0AAW2IFI4-F1
#
_cell.length_a   1.000
_cell.length_b   1.000
_cell.length_c   1.000
_cell.angle_alpha   90.00
_cell.angle_beta   90.00
_cell.angle_gamma   90.00
#
_symmetry.space_group_name_H-M   'P 1'
#
loop_
_entity.id
_entity.type
_entity.pdbx_description
1 polymer ?
#
loop_
_entity_poly.entity_id
_entity_poly.type
_entity_poly.pdbx_seq_one_letter_code
_entity_poly.pdbx_strand_id
1 'polypeptide(L)'
;MNYSDEKQVKLNNLDFAASGHFTCTIAIERPIYTKESAPVELTVIEKQREDPKIVVRKAAYTVGEVLELNCTSEPARPTPAVTWLLNGKEVSRLFLRRKLFREGSRSVYTSRDGH
;
A
#
# COMPACT_ATOMS: atom_id res chain seq x y z
N MET A 1 13.66 -26.57 15.60
CA MET A 1 13.01 -26.10 16.85
C MET A 1 11.62 -25.62 16.49
N ASN A 2 10.59 -26.28 17.03
CA ASN A 2 9.17 -25.93 16.82
C ASN A 2 8.80 -24.83 17.83
N TYR A 3 8.30 -23.69 17.36
CA TYR A 3 8.02 -22.50 18.17
C TYR A 3 6.52 -22.31 18.46
N SER A 4 5.68 -23.28 18.11
CA SER A 4 4.24 -23.22 18.35
C SER A 4 3.87 -24.12 19.55
N ASP A 5 3.03 -23.61 20.44
CA ASP A 5 2.50 -24.29 21.62
C ASP A 5 1.03 -23.92 21.87
N GLU A 6 0.49 -24.24 23.05
CA GLU A 6 -0.90 -23.98 23.44
C GLU A 6 -1.29 -22.49 23.50
N LYS A 7 -0.30 -21.57 23.51
CA LYS A 7 -0.50 -20.11 23.63
C LYS A 7 0.00 -19.35 22.41
N GLN A 8 0.93 -19.90 21.65
CA GLN A 8 1.52 -19.20 20.50
C GLN A 8 1.58 -20.08 19.26
N VAL A 9 1.35 -19.45 18.10
CA VAL A 9 1.53 -20.07 16.80
C VAL A 9 2.49 -19.21 16.00
N LYS A 10 3.58 -19.82 15.51
CA LYS A 10 4.52 -19.16 14.61
C LYS A 10 4.21 -19.52 13.16
N LEU A 11 3.86 -18.52 12.37
CA LEU A 11 3.64 -18.63 10.94
C LEU A 11 4.92 -18.23 10.20
N ASN A 12 5.38 -19.06 9.26
CA ASN A 12 6.59 -18.81 8.46
C ASN A 12 6.26 -18.93 6.98
N ASN A 13 7.02 -18.20 6.14
CA ASN A 13 6.91 -18.25 4.69
C ASN A 13 5.47 -18.06 4.18
N LEU A 14 4.81 -17.03 4.70
CA LEU A 14 3.44 -16.69 4.34
C LEU A 14 3.36 -16.11 2.93
N ASP A 15 2.31 -16.49 2.22
CA ASP A 15 1.92 -15.85 0.97
C ASP A 15 0.78 -14.84 1.20
N PHE A 16 0.41 -14.14 0.13
CA PHE A 16 -0.66 -13.17 0.15
C PHE A 16 -2.05 -13.74 0.42
N ALA A 17 -2.26 -15.03 0.16
CA ALA A 17 -3.52 -15.73 0.37
C ALA A 17 -3.75 -16.08 1.85
N ALA A 18 -2.68 -16.14 2.66
CA ALA A 18 -2.75 -16.32 4.10
C ALA A 18 -3.29 -15.10 4.87
N SER A 19 -3.60 -13.99 4.19
CA SER A 19 -4.23 -12.83 4.83
C SER A 19 -5.70 -13.15 5.15
N GLY A 20 -6.15 -12.86 6.37
CA GLY A 20 -7.51 -13.15 6.81
C GLY A 20 -7.69 -13.10 8.32
N HIS A 21 -8.85 -13.55 8.80
CA HIS A 21 -9.14 -13.64 10.22
C HIS A 21 -8.72 -15.00 10.77
N PHE A 22 -7.97 -14.97 11.87
CA PHE A 22 -7.53 -16.14 12.62
C PHE A 22 -8.21 -16.17 13.97
N THR A 23 -8.69 -17.35 14.37
CA THR A 23 -9.26 -17.63 15.70
C THR A 23 -8.55 -18.83 16.30
N CYS A 24 -8.51 -18.87 17.63
CA CYS A 24 -8.16 -20.07 18.37
C CYS A 24 -9.45 -20.73 18.85
N THR A 25 -9.59 -22.03 18.58
CA THR A 25 -10.79 -22.79 18.93
C THR A 25 -10.43 -23.92 19.89
N ILE A 26 -11.11 -23.96 21.03
CA ILE A 26 -11.08 -25.11 21.93
C ILE A 26 -12.31 -25.98 21.66
N ALA A 27 -12.12 -27.29 21.64
CA ALA A 27 -13.21 -28.26 21.51
C ALA A 27 -13.02 -29.37 22.56
N ILE A 28 -14.10 -29.71 23.26
CA ILE A 28 -14.17 -30.83 24.20
C ILE A 28 -15.31 -31.77 23.80
N GLU A 29 -15.12 -33.07 23.99
CA GLU A 29 -16.07 -34.10 23.55
C GLU A 29 -17.09 -34.48 24.63
N ARG A 30 -16.75 -34.28 25.91
CA ARG A 30 -17.59 -34.70 27.06
C ARG A 30 -17.51 -33.65 28.19
N PRO A 31 -18.49 -32.74 28.31
CA PRO A 31 -19.63 -32.51 27.40
C PRO A 31 -19.18 -32.00 26.03
N ILE A 32 -20.03 -32.10 25.00
CA ILE A 32 -19.75 -31.50 23.70
C ILE A 32 -19.80 -29.98 23.85
N TYR A 33 -18.67 -29.31 23.65
CA TYR A 33 -18.57 -27.86 23.75
C TYR A 33 -17.43 -27.34 22.88
N THR A 34 -17.70 -26.25 22.17
CA THR A 34 -16.73 -25.55 21.33
C THR A 34 -16.78 -24.07 21.65
N LYS A 35 -15.62 -23.44 21.78
CA LYS A 35 -15.52 -21.99 21.98
C LYS A 35 -14.38 -21.42 21.15
N GLU A 36 -14.67 -20.32 20.47
CA GLU A 36 -13.68 -19.57 19.70
C GLU A 36 -13.23 -18.33 20.47
N SER A 37 -11.98 -17.94 20.24
CA SER A 37 -11.47 -16.63 20.65
C SER A 37 -12.11 -15.51 19.85
N ALA A 38 -11.88 -14.27 20.27
CA ALA A 38 -12.07 -13.14 19.37
C ALA A 38 -11.16 -13.31 18.13
N PRO A 39 -11.64 -12.97 16.92
CA PRO A 39 -10.84 -13.05 15.70
C PRO A 39 -9.74 -11.99 15.68
N VAL A 40 -8.59 -12.38 15.15
CA VAL A 40 -7.44 -11.49 14.89
C VAL A 40 -7.25 -11.39 13.39
N GLU A 41 -7.17 -10.18 12.86
CA GLU A 41 -6.89 -9.95 11.45
C GLU A 41 -5.39 -9.99 11.17
N LEU A 42 -4.97 -10.86 10.25
CA LEU A 42 -3.61 -10.96 9.74
C LEU A 42 -3.58 -10.45 8.31
N THR A 43 -2.70 -9.48 8.01
CA THR A 43 -2.44 -9.02 6.64
C THR A 43 -0.99 -9.26 6.27
N VAL A 44 -0.77 -9.97 5.17
CA VAL A 44 0.55 -10.17 4.59
C VAL A 44 0.82 -9.04 3.60
N ILE A 45 1.82 -8.22 3.93
CA ILE A 45 2.22 -7.05 3.15
C ILE A 45 3.51 -7.30 2.38
N GLU A 46 3.63 -6.63 1.24
CA GLU A 46 4.89 -6.50 0.52
C GLU A 46 5.25 -5.03 0.45
N LYS A 47 6.38 -4.68 1.05
CA LYS A 47 6.87 -3.31 1.10
C LYS A 47 7.66 -2.99 -0.17
N GLN A 48 7.62 -1.71 -0.54
CA GLN A 48 8.50 -1.16 -1.56
C GLN A 48 9.95 -1.29 -1.08
N ARG A 49 10.83 -1.71 -1.99
CA ARG A 49 12.26 -1.87 -1.70
C ARG A 49 13.04 -0.58 -1.94
N GLU A 50 12.53 0.27 -2.82
CA GLU A 50 13.13 1.53 -3.21
C GLU A 50 12.09 2.64 -3.17
N ASP A 51 12.57 3.87 -3.04
CA ASP A 51 11.75 5.07 -3.15
C ASP A 51 11.22 5.25 -4.58
N PRO A 52 10.04 5.89 -4.74
CA PRO A 52 9.50 6.15 -6.05
C PRO A 52 10.40 7.10 -6.86
N LYS A 53 10.54 6.80 -8.15
CA LYS A 53 11.37 7.57 -9.08
C LYS A 53 10.51 8.55 -9.86
N ILE A 54 10.95 9.81 -9.89
CA ILE A 54 10.28 10.87 -10.64
C ILE A 54 11.08 11.13 -11.92
N VAL A 55 10.38 11.04 -13.06
CA VAL A 55 10.91 11.39 -14.38
C VAL A 55 10.19 12.63 -14.88
N VAL A 56 10.97 13.63 -15.29
CA VAL A 56 10.49 14.88 -15.86
C VAL A 56 10.57 14.80 -17.39
N ARG A 57 9.48 15.15 -18.08
CA ARG A 57 9.47 15.09 -19.56
C ARG A 57 10.30 16.18 -20.24
N LYS A 58 10.39 17.38 -19.64
CA LYS A 58 11.11 18.54 -20.19
C LYS A 58 12.11 19.09 -19.18
N ALA A 59 13.23 19.61 -19.66
CA ALA A 59 14.26 20.21 -18.81
C ALA A 59 13.86 21.59 -18.25
N ALA A 60 12.97 22.31 -18.94
CA ALA A 60 12.49 23.62 -18.53
C ALA A 60 11.01 23.80 -18.88
N TYR A 61 10.33 24.63 -18.10
CA TYR A 61 8.92 24.97 -18.25
C TYR A 61 8.74 26.48 -18.14
N THR A 62 7.75 27.00 -18.85
CA THR A 62 7.34 28.41 -18.78
C THR A 62 6.20 28.60 -17.77
N VAL A 63 6.06 29.81 -17.23
CA VAL A 63 4.95 30.12 -16.30
C VAL A 63 3.61 29.92 -17.02
N GLY A 64 2.70 29.19 -16.38
CA GLY A 64 1.40 28.82 -16.96
C GLY A 64 1.43 27.53 -17.81
N GLU A 65 2.61 26.95 -18.03
CA GLU A 65 2.76 25.66 -18.69
C GLU A 65 2.43 24.49 -17.74
N VAL A 66 1.95 23.40 -18.32
CA VAL A 66 1.65 22.17 -17.60
C VAL A 66 2.94 21.39 -17.32
N LEU A 67 3.20 21.12 -16.04
CA LEU A 67 4.31 20.30 -15.58
C LEU A 67 4.01 18.80 -15.75
N GLU A 68 4.67 18.14 -16.70
CA GLU A 68 4.49 16.71 -16.96
C GLU A 68 5.54 15.86 -16.24
N LEU A 69 5.10 15.20 -15.17
CA LEU A 69 5.91 14.30 -14.35
C LEU A 69 5.33 12.89 -14.33
N ASN A 70 6.23 11.90 -14.34
CA ASN A 70 5.89 10.51 -14.09
C ASN A 70 6.52 10.10 -12.75
N CYS A 71 5.70 9.64 -11.82
CA CYS A 71 6.17 8.99 -10.59
C CYS A 71 5.89 7.49 -10.71
N THR A 72 6.97 6.72 -10.77
CA THR A 72 6.91 5.27 -10.80
C THR A 72 7.36 4.74 -9.46
N SER A 73 6.51 3.90 -8.87
CA SER A 73 6.76 3.29 -7.56
C SER A 73 6.86 1.79 -7.74
N GLU A 74 7.74 1.12 -7.00
CA GLU A 74 7.81 -0.34 -7.05
C GLU A 74 6.47 -0.98 -6.65
N PRO A 75 6.14 -2.17 -7.19
CA PRO A 75 5.01 -2.96 -6.74
C PRO A 75 5.05 -3.16 -5.22
N ALA A 76 3.88 -3.04 -4.61
CA ALA A 76 3.71 -3.28 -3.19
C ALA A 76 2.28 -3.72 -2.90
N ARG A 77 2.11 -4.38 -1.76
CA ARG A 77 0.82 -4.80 -1.24
C ARG A 77 0.67 -4.30 0.20
N PRO A 78 -0.35 -3.47 0.49
CA PRO A 78 -1.34 -2.92 -0.44
C PRO A 78 -0.73 -1.95 -1.47
N THR A 79 -1.49 -1.61 -2.52
CA THR A 79 -1.06 -0.64 -3.53
C THR A 79 -0.58 0.66 -2.85
N PRO A 80 0.62 1.15 -3.17
CA PRO A 80 1.21 2.28 -2.48
C PRO A 80 0.40 3.57 -2.72
N ALA A 81 0.30 4.38 -1.67
CA ALA A 81 -0.28 5.71 -1.75
C ALA A 81 0.81 6.72 -2.14
N VAL A 82 0.66 7.35 -3.30
CA VAL A 82 1.57 8.40 -3.78
C VAL A 82 0.94 9.78 -3.54
N THR A 83 1.71 10.66 -2.91
CA THR A 83 1.38 12.08 -2.66
C THR A 83 2.44 12.97 -3.32
N TRP A 84 1.99 14.08 -3.91
CA TRP A 84 2.88 15.03 -4.57
C TRP A 84 3.10 16.25 -3.69
N LEU A 85 4.37 16.62 -3.52
CA LEU A 85 4.78 17.85 -2.87
C LEU A 85 5.52 18.73 -3.87
N LEU A 86 5.12 19.99 -3.96
CA LEU A 86 5.85 21.02 -4.69
C LEU A 86 6.46 21.96 -3.65
N ASN A 87 7.80 22.05 -3.62
CA ASN A 87 8.53 22.85 -2.63
C ASN A 87 8.13 22.55 -1.18
N GLY A 88 7.91 21.27 -0.87
CA GLY A 88 7.51 20.81 0.47
C GLY A 88 6.03 21.00 0.83
N LYS A 89 5.21 21.59 -0.06
CA LYS A 89 3.77 21.76 0.14
C LYS A 89 2.99 20.74 -0.68
N GLU A 90 2.04 20.06 -0.05
CA GLU A 90 1.15 19.12 -0.76
C GLU A 90 0.38 19.84 -1.87
N VAL A 91 0.38 19.25 -3.06
CA VAL A 91 -0.34 19.78 -4.21
C VAL A 91 -1.82 19.38 -4.07
N SER A 92 -2.71 20.37 -4.09
CA SER A 92 -4.15 20.12 -4.01
C SER A 92 -4.62 19.21 -5.15
N ARG A 93 -5.52 18.28 -4.81
CA ARG A 93 -6.10 17.32 -5.77
C ARG A 93 -6.78 17.98 -6.97
N LEU A 94 -7.18 19.25 -6.85
CA LEU A 94 -7.79 20.02 -7.95
C LEU A 94 -6.80 20.29 -9.10
N PHE A 95 -5.51 20.40 -8.78
CA PHE A 95 -4.44 20.55 -9.77
C PHE A 95 -3.86 19.19 -10.22
N LEU A 96 -4.44 18.10 -9.72
CA LEU A 96 -3.92 16.76 -9.91
C LEU A 96 -4.73 15.93 -10.95
N ARG A 97 -4.37 15.97 -12.24
CA ARG A 97 -4.87 15.08 -13.33
C ARG A 97 -4.33 13.63 -13.39
N ARG A 98 -4.69 12.79 -12.43
CA ARG A 98 -4.31 11.36 -12.41
C ARG A 98 -4.71 10.59 -13.68
N LYS A 99 -3.73 10.05 -14.42
CA LYS A 99 -3.90 8.86 -15.26
C LYS A 99 -3.40 7.65 -14.49
N LEU A 100 -4.31 6.70 -14.25
CA LEU A 100 -3.97 5.39 -13.67
C LEU A 100 -3.61 4.47 -14.82
N PHE A 101 -2.36 4.00 -14.87
CA PHE A 101 -2.04 2.82 -15.66
C PHE A 101 -2.38 1.57 -14.84
N ARG A 102 -2.98 0.56 -15.47
CA ARG A 102 -3.16 -0.78 -14.88
C ARG A 102 -1.79 -1.45 -14.85
N GLU A 103 -0.96 -1.04 -13.89
CA GLU A 103 0.26 -1.64 -13.33
C GLU A 103 1.12 -0.49 -12.77
N GLY A 104 1.17 -0.38 -11.44
CA GLY A 104 2.26 0.27 -10.69
C GLY A 104 2.59 1.76 -10.90
N SER A 105 1.95 2.51 -11.81
CA SER A 105 2.32 3.90 -12.10
C SER A 105 1.14 4.87 -12.02
N ARG A 106 1.30 5.91 -11.20
CA ARG A 106 0.42 7.10 -11.16
C ARG A 106 1.13 8.22 -11.90
N SER A 107 0.54 8.78 -12.97
CA SER A 107 1.14 9.93 -13.68
C SER A 107 0.12 10.90 -14.26
N VAL A 108 0.64 12.10 -14.59
CA VAL A 108 0.05 13.32 -15.16
C VAL A 108 -0.53 14.29 -14.13
N TYR A 109 -0.04 15.54 -14.13
CA TYR A 109 -0.59 16.68 -13.38
C TYR A 109 -0.49 17.98 -14.16
N THR A 110 -1.37 18.94 -13.84
CA THR A 110 -1.52 20.26 -14.48
C THR A 110 -1.75 21.30 -13.38
N SER A 111 -0.76 22.13 -13.07
CA SER A 111 -1.01 23.34 -12.26
C SER A 111 -1.28 24.50 -13.21
N ARG A 112 -2.44 25.13 -13.05
CA ARG A 112 -2.68 26.51 -13.50
C ARG A 112 -2.68 27.39 -12.25
N ASP A 113 -2.27 28.63 -12.46
CA ASP A 113 -2.35 29.81 -11.60
C ASP A 113 -1.08 30.02 -10.73
N GLY A 114 -0.24 31.03 -10.95
CA GLY A 114 -0.47 32.26 -11.72
C GLY A 114 -1.38 33.22 -10.97
N HIS A 115 -0.91 33.73 -9.82
CA HIS A 115 -0.97 35.12 -9.36
C HIS A 115 0.16 35.31 -8.33
#